data_AF-A0AAD6X8V9-F1
#
_entry.id   AF-A0AAD6X8V9-F1
#
_cell.length_a   1.000
_cell.length_b   1.000
_cell.length_c   1.000
_cell.angle_alpha   90.00
_cell.angle_beta   90.00
_cell.angle_gamma   90.00
#
_symmetry.space_group_name_H-M   'P 1'
#
loop_
_entity.id
_entity.type
_entity.pdbx_description
1 polymer ?
#
loop_
_entity_poly.entity_id
_entity_poly.type
_entity_poly.pdbx_seq_one_letter_code
_entity_poly.pdbx_strand_id
1 'polypeptide(L)'
;GSFECTKCDPPVSFSLKNKQLILQHNGAHILFDPSINRSDQPCGLCLRPFPVCNFVLTSGQGTDSARQVNWKLSSCLRQLSFSMAAAMKWSLKSPCTNYLIFCPLRCGLVIWTYNIEAHYRSPRHGLASLTNTPIPYTMAAQESAGMMEIYQNRRVQPQPRNIKQKSQPPLITSDRHS
;
A
#
# COMPACT_ATOMS: atom_id res chain seq x y z
N GLY A 1 0.15 -15.07 12.09
CA GLY A 1 1.12 -15.18 10.98
C GLY A 1 1.88 -13.87 10.80
N SER A 2 3.07 -13.96 10.23
CA SER A 2 3.95 -12.83 9.93
C SER A 2 4.22 -12.72 8.41
N PHE A 3 4.64 -11.55 7.96
CA PHE A 3 5.25 -11.30 6.66
C PHE A 3 6.72 -11.04 6.87
N GLU A 4 7.59 -11.72 6.14
CA GLU A 4 9.02 -11.46 6.14
C GLU A 4 9.40 -10.83 4.80
N CYS A 5 10.04 -9.66 4.85
CA CYS A 5 10.59 -9.01 3.68
C CYS A 5 12.00 -9.52 3.40
N THR A 6 12.16 -10.28 2.33
CA THR A 6 13.45 -10.83 1.88
C THR A 6 14.26 -9.84 1.03
N LYS A 7 13.72 -8.64 0.77
CA LYS A 7 14.45 -7.54 0.12
C LYS A 7 15.24 -6.69 1.11
N CYS A 8 14.97 -6.85 2.41
CA CYS A 8 15.83 -6.33 3.45
C CYS A 8 16.92 -7.36 3.78
N ASP A 9 18.11 -6.86 4.07
CA ASP A 9 19.20 -7.65 4.63
C ASP A 9 19.71 -6.94 5.91
N PRO A 10 19.51 -7.51 7.11
CA PRO A 10 18.77 -8.75 7.36
C PRO A 10 17.26 -8.63 7.07
N PRO A 11 16.54 -9.75 6.87
CA PRO A 11 15.10 -9.75 6.64
C PRO A 11 14.31 -9.07 7.76
N VAL A 12 13.24 -8.36 7.39
CA VAL A 12 12.38 -7.65 8.35
C VAL A 12 11.01 -8.31 8.42
N SER A 13 10.57 -8.63 9.64
CA SER A 13 9.28 -9.27 9.89
C SER A 13 8.18 -8.29 10.33
N PHE A 14 6.98 -8.47 9.79
CA PHE A 14 5.79 -7.68 10.12
C PHE A 14 4.66 -8.59 10.58
N SER A 15 3.90 -8.14 11.57
CA SER A 15 2.61 -8.79 11.91
C SER A 15 1.62 -8.62 10.76
N LEU A 16 0.91 -9.68 10.39
CA LEU A 16 -0.15 -9.61 9.37
C LEU A 16 -1.34 -8.74 9.77
N LYS A 17 -1.44 -8.36 11.04
CA LYS A 17 -2.41 -7.37 11.50
C LYS A 17 -2.07 -5.95 11.00
N ASN A 18 -0.79 -5.68 10.69
CA ASN A 18 -0.28 -4.37 10.30
C ASN A 18 -0.18 -4.23 8.78
N LYS A 19 -1.30 -4.44 8.08
CA LYS A 19 -1.35 -4.50 6.60
C LYS A 19 -0.88 -3.20 5.94
N GLN A 20 -1.20 -2.06 6.54
CA GLN A 20 -0.74 -0.76 6.07
C GLN A 20 0.78 -0.62 6.17
N LEU A 21 1.40 -1.12 7.24
CA LEU A 21 2.86 -1.10 7.38
C LEU A 21 3.53 -1.98 6.32
N ILE A 22 2.96 -3.15 6.02
CA ILE A 22 3.45 -4.03 4.95
C ILE A 22 3.39 -3.31 3.60
N LEU A 23 2.25 -2.69 3.29
CA LEU A 23 2.04 -1.95 2.04
C LEU A 23 3.00 -0.77 1.91
N GLN A 24 3.20 -0.01 2.99
CA GLN A 24 4.12 1.11 3.07
C GLN A 24 5.57 0.67 2.91
N HIS A 25 5.99 -0.40 3.59
CA HIS A 25 7.33 -0.96 3.50
C HIS A 25 7.65 -1.46 2.08
N ASN A 26 6.75 -2.26 1.51
CA ASN A 26 6.90 -2.74 0.14
C ASN A 26 6.82 -1.60 -0.88
N GLY A 27 5.95 -0.61 -0.66
CA GLY A 27 5.87 0.59 -1.48
C GLY A 27 7.21 1.34 -1.51
N ALA A 28 7.89 1.45 -0.37
CA ALA A 28 9.21 2.06 -0.27
C ALA A 28 10.25 1.30 -1.12
N HIS A 29 10.23 -0.04 -1.06
CA HIS A 29 11.04 -0.89 -1.92
C HIS A 29 10.72 -0.66 -3.41
N ILE A 30 9.45 -0.65 -3.81
CA ILE A 30 9.04 -0.42 -5.21
C ILE A 30 9.61 0.90 -5.76
N LEU A 31 9.68 1.95 -4.93
CA LEU A 31 10.12 3.27 -5.36
C LEU A 31 11.64 3.43 -5.40
N PHE A 32 12.35 2.88 -4.41
CA PHE A 32 13.74 3.27 -4.13
C PHE A 32 14.74 2.11 -4.06
N ASP A 33 14.26 0.85 -4.13
CA ASP A 33 15.15 -0.30 -4.20
C ASP A 33 15.66 -0.52 -5.63
N PRO A 34 16.96 -0.33 -5.91
CA PRO A 34 17.49 -0.47 -7.26
C PRO A 34 17.43 -1.91 -7.78
N SER A 35 17.26 -2.92 -6.90
CA SER A 35 17.09 -4.31 -7.30
C SER A 35 15.68 -4.65 -7.79
N ILE A 36 14.74 -3.71 -7.70
CA ILE A 36 13.34 -3.91 -8.10
C ILE A 36 13.06 -3.18 -9.41
N ASN A 37 12.76 -3.96 -10.45
CA ASN A 37 12.33 -3.44 -11.73
C ASN A 37 10.82 -3.10 -11.69
N ARG A 38 10.48 -1.80 -11.71
CA ARG A 38 9.08 -1.34 -11.74
C ARG A 38 8.31 -1.75 -13.01
N SER A 39 9.00 -2.03 -14.11
CA SER A 39 8.38 -2.51 -15.37
C SER A 39 7.73 -3.89 -15.21
N ASP A 40 8.21 -4.68 -14.25
CA ASP A 40 7.63 -5.99 -13.91
C ASP A 40 6.35 -5.85 -13.06
N GLN A 41 5.94 -4.62 -12.75
CA GLN A 41 4.74 -4.28 -11.98
C GLN A 41 4.68 -5.03 -10.64
N PRO A 42 5.70 -4.91 -9.78
CA PRO A 42 5.79 -5.62 -8.51
C PRO A 42 4.57 -5.36 -7.62
N CYS A 43 4.11 -6.39 -6.94
CA CYS A 43 2.96 -6.32 -6.05
C CYS A 43 3.25 -5.51 -4.78
N GLY A 44 2.40 -4.54 -4.43
CA GLY A 44 2.49 -3.78 -3.19
C GLY A 44 2.37 -4.59 -1.89
N LEU A 45 1.89 -5.84 -1.95
CA LEU A 45 1.73 -6.71 -0.76
C LEU A 45 2.82 -7.78 -0.62
N CYS A 46 3.51 -8.15 -1.70
CA CYS A 46 4.46 -9.25 -1.67
C CYS A 46 5.66 -9.12 -2.62
N LEU A 47 5.77 -8.00 -3.34
CA LEU A 47 6.84 -7.65 -4.29
C LEU A 47 7.03 -8.59 -5.48
N ARG A 48 6.24 -9.67 -5.59
CA ARG A 48 6.28 -10.54 -6.77
C ARG A 48 5.72 -9.83 -8.01
N PRO A 49 6.30 -10.10 -9.19
CA PRO A 49 5.95 -9.39 -10.42
C PRO A 49 4.62 -9.85 -11.00
N PHE A 50 4.06 -9.06 -11.90
CA PHE A 50 3.01 -9.49 -12.82
C PHE A 50 3.62 -10.42 -13.91
N PRO A 51 2.94 -11.49 -14.37
CA PRO A 51 1.58 -11.93 -14.02
C PRO A 51 1.50 -12.84 -12.79
N VAL A 52 2.63 -13.23 -12.20
CA VAL A 52 2.71 -14.15 -11.05
C VAL A 52 1.85 -13.68 -9.89
N CYS A 53 1.81 -12.36 -9.65
CA CYS A 53 0.90 -11.73 -8.71
C CYS A 53 0.04 -10.68 -9.43
N ASN A 54 -1.25 -10.95 -9.56
CA ASN A 54 -2.23 -10.06 -10.19
C ASN A 54 -3.47 -9.92 -9.31
N PHE A 55 -4.23 -8.86 -9.59
CA PHE A 55 -5.43 -8.50 -8.86
C PHE A 55 -6.61 -8.31 -9.80
N VAL A 56 -7.78 -8.73 -9.34
CA VAL A 56 -9.07 -8.44 -9.98
C VAL A 56 -9.85 -7.57 -9.01
N LEU A 57 -10.35 -6.43 -9.49
CA LEU A 57 -11.23 -5.56 -8.72
C LEU A 57 -12.68 -5.81 -9.12
N THR A 58 -13.57 -5.84 -8.15
CA THR A 58 -15.02 -5.79 -8.35
C THR A 58 -15.55 -4.45 -7.87
N SER A 59 -16.61 -3.96 -8.52
CA SER A 59 -17.48 -2.95 -7.90
C SER A 59 -18.04 -3.52 -6.60
N GLY A 60 -18.17 -2.70 -5.57
CA GLY A 60 -18.93 -3.12 -4.41
C GLY A 60 -20.43 -3.22 -4.75
N GLN A 61 -21.25 -3.60 -3.78
CA GLN A 61 -22.70 -3.54 -3.92
C GLN A 61 -23.21 -2.15 -3.50
N GLY A 62 -23.92 -1.46 -4.39
CA GLY A 62 -24.51 -0.13 -4.16
C GLY A 62 -23.87 1.00 -4.97
N THR A 63 -24.57 2.15 -5.05
CA THR A 63 -24.20 3.34 -5.86
C THR A 63 -22.92 4.04 -5.38
N ASP A 64 -22.60 3.94 -4.09
CA ASP A 64 -21.39 4.54 -3.46
C ASP A 64 -20.35 3.50 -3.06
N SER A 65 -20.44 2.30 -3.61
CA SER A 65 -19.66 1.18 -3.12
C SER A 65 -18.20 1.28 -3.57
N ALA A 66 -17.30 1.42 -2.59
CA ALA A 66 -15.88 1.39 -2.83
C ALA A 66 -15.50 0.09 -3.57
N ARG A 67 -14.59 0.19 -4.54
CA ARG A 67 -14.03 -0.98 -5.21
C ARG A 67 -13.51 -1.96 -4.16
N GLN A 68 -13.52 -3.25 -4.47
CA GLN A 68 -12.96 -4.28 -3.60
C GLN A 68 -12.10 -5.25 -4.41
N VAL A 69 -11.14 -5.89 -3.75
CA VAL A 69 -10.34 -6.95 -4.36
C VAL A 69 -11.14 -8.24 -4.37
N ASN A 70 -11.33 -8.83 -5.55
CA ASN A 70 -11.85 -10.17 -5.69
C ASN A 70 -10.72 -11.18 -5.45
N TRP A 71 -10.57 -11.61 -4.20
CA TRP A 71 -9.55 -12.57 -3.80
C TRP A 71 -9.71 -13.96 -4.41
N LYS A 72 -10.90 -14.32 -4.89
CA LYS A 72 -11.12 -15.61 -5.58
C LYS A 72 -10.47 -15.62 -6.97
N LEU A 73 -10.42 -14.46 -7.62
CA LEU A 73 -9.85 -14.31 -8.96
C LEU A 73 -8.43 -13.71 -8.94
N SER A 74 -7.96 -13.22 -7.79
CA SER A 74 -6.63 -12.65 -7.63
C SER A 74 -5.60 -13.72 -7.23
N SER A 75 -4.35 -13.57 -7.64
CA SER A 75 -3.30 -14.59 -7.44
C SER A 75 -2.27 -14.26 -6.36
N CYS A 76 -2.45 -13.16 -5.61
CA CYS A 76 -1.51 -12.79 -4.56
C CYS A 76 -1.53 -13.80 -3.39
N LEU A 77 -0.47 -14.60 -3.23
CA LEU A 77 -0.35 -15.58 -2.12
C LEU A 77 -0.58 -14.99 -0.72
N ARG A 78 -0.37 -13.68 -0.52
CA ARG A 78 -0.56 -13.09 0.81
C ARG A 78 -2.04 -12.93 1.17
N GLN A 79 -2.92 -12.78 0.17
CA GLN A 79 -4.36 -12.55 0.33
C GLN A 79 -4.72 -11.56 1.46
N LEU A 80 -3.92 -10.50 1.64
CA LEU A 80 -4.10 -9.55 2.72
C LEU A 80 -5.21 -8.57 2.37
N SER A 81 -6.41 -8.78 2.91
CA SER A 81 -7.52 -7.83 2.77
C SER A 81 -7.17 -6.48 3.40
N PHE A 82 -7.02 -5.44 2.58
CA PHE A 82 -6.74 -4.06 3.01
C PHE A 82 -7.83 -3.11 2.52
N SER A 83 -7.99 -1.97 3.20
CA SER A 83 -8.92 -0.92 2.76
C SER A 83 -8.25 -0.06 1.69
N MET A 84 -8.81 -0.02 0.48
CA MET A 84 -8.32 0.89 -0.57
C MET A 84 -8.50 2.36 -0.18
N ALA A 85 -9.60 2.72 0.48
CA ALA A 85 -9.81 4.09 0.96
C ALA A 85 -8.72 4.53 1.97
N ALA A 86 -8.29 3.62 2.85
CA ALA A 86 -7.18 3.90 3.76
C ALA A 86 -5.85 4.02 3.01
N ALA A 87 -5.61 3.15 2.02
CA ALA A 87 -4.41 3.18 1.19
C ALA A 87 -4.34 4.40 0.24
N MET A 88 -5.45 5.07 -0.04
CA MET A 88 -5.48 6.32 -0.82
C MET A 88 -5.16 7.56 0.03
N LYS A 89 -5.24 7.45 1.36
CA LYS A 89 -5.14 8.61 2.25
C LYS A 89 -3.70 8.83 2.71
N TRP A 90 -3.12 9.93 2.26
CA TRP A 90 -1.84 10.40 2.76
C TRP A 90 -1.95 10.94 4.20
N SER A 91 -0.92 10.71 5.01
CA SER A 91 -0.69 11.41 6.28
C SER A 91 0.79 11.40 6.65
N LEU A 92 1.23 12.29 7.54
CA LEU A 92 2.62 12.29 8.02
C LEU A 92 3.06 10.94 8.62
N LYS A 93 2.14 10.19 9.23
CA LYS A 93 2.44 8.89 9.85
C LYS A 93 2.35 7.70 8.89
N SER A 94 1.72 7.91 7.74
CA SER A 94 1.51 6.91 6.69
C SER A 94 1.52 7.66 5.36
N PRO A 95 2.71 8.02 4.84
CA PRO A 95 2.83 8.79 3.60
C PRO A 95 2.52 7.95 2.36
N CYS A 96 2.33 6.64 2.50
CA CYS A 96 2.09 5.74 1.38
C CYS A 96 0.67 5.89 0.81
N THR A 97 0.57 6.33 -0.45
CA THR A 97 -0.66 6.28 -1.27
C THR A 97 -0.58 5.23 -2.38
N ASN A 98 0.01 4.07 -2.07
CA ASN A 98 0.07 2.95 -3.02
C ASN A 98 -1.23 2.13 -2.98
N TYR A 99 -2.08 2.24 -3.99
CA TYR A 99 -3.36 1.52 -4.05
C TYR A 99 -3.62 0.94 -5.45
N LEU A 100 -4.62 0.06 -5.56
CA LEU A 100 -4.97 -0.58 -6.82
C LEU A 100 -5.90 0.32 -7.64
N ILE A 101 -5.58 0.46 -8.92
CA ILE A 101 -6.41 1.15 -9.92
C ILE A 101 -6.53 0.32 -11.19
N PHE A 102 -7.65 0.46 -11.91
CA PHE A 102 -7.71 -0.01 -13.28
C PHE A 102 -6.80 0.84 -14.15
N CYS A 103 -6.15 0.21 -15.13
CA CYS A 103 -5.48 0.92 -16.20
C CYS A 103 -6.48 1.86 -16.90
N PRO A 104 -6.25 3.19 -16.91
CA PRO A 104 -7.14 4.12 -17.62
C PRO A 104 -7.15 3.91 -19.13
N LEU A 105 -6.07 3.36 -19.70
CA LEU A 105 -5.98 2.95 -21.10
C LEU A 105 -6.74 1.64 -21.39
N ARG A 106 -7.44 1.08 -20.39
CA ARG A 106 -8.35 -0.07 -20.52
C ARG A 106 -7.71 -1.35 -21.10
N CYS A 107 -6.42 -1.59 -20.88
CA CYS A 107 -5.76 -2.87 -21.21
C CYS A 107 -6.19 -4.06 -20.33
N GLY A 108 -7.22 -3.90 -19.50
CA GLY A 108 -7.76 -4.95 -18.61
C GLY A 108 -6.95 -5.20 -17.33
N LEU A 109 -5.80 -4.53 -17.12
CA LEU A 109 -4.97 -4.73 -15.95
C LEU A 109 -5.36 -3.84 -14.75
N VAL A 110 -5.21 -4.40 -13.56
CA VAL A 110 -5.24 -3.68 -12.28
C VAL A 110 -3.80 -3.46 -11.82
N ILE A 111 -3.46 -2.21 -11.52
CA ILE A 111 -2.09 -1.75 -11.31
C ILE A 111 -2.00 -1.09 -9.94
N TRP A 112 -0.87 -1.28 -9.26
CA TRP A 112 -0.49 -0.48 -8.10
C TRP A 112 -0.07 0.92 -8.55
N THR A 113 -0.57 1.98 -7.94
CA THR A 113 -0.29 3.37 -8.36
C THR A 113 1.20 3.66 -8.51
N TYR A 114 2.06 3.11 -7.65
CA TYR A 114 3.51 3.31 -7.76
C TYR A 114 4.13 2.68 -9.02
N ASN A 115 3.45 1.77 -9.70
CA ASN A 115 3.90 1.15 -10.94
C ASN A 115 3.29 1.80 -12.19
N ILE A 116 2.35 2.75 -12.07
CA ILE A 116 1.57 3.19 -13.23
C ILE A 116 2.43 3.82 -14.33
N GLU A 117 3.44 4.58 -13.95
CA GLU A 117 4.31 5.26 -14.88
C GLU A 117 5.12 4.26 -15.72
N ALA A 118 5.68 3.23 -15.06
CA ALA A 118 6.39 2.14 -15.73
C ALA A 118 5.42 1.29 -16.58
N HIS A 119 4.21 1.06 -16.09
CA HIS A 119 3.16 0.36 -16.83
C HIS A 119 2.79 1.09 -18.13
N TYR A 120 2.61 2.41 -18.08
CA TYR A 120 2.28 3.23 -19.26
C TYR A 120 3.38 3.15 -20.33
N ARG A 121 4.65 3.13 -19.90
CA ARG A 121 5.81 2.97 -20.81
C ARG A 121 6.05 1.56 -21.30
N SER A 122 5.28 0.58 -20.82
CA SER A 122 5.44 -0.80 -21.27
C SER A 122 4.95 -0.98 -22.70
N PRO A 123 5.49 -1.97 -23.46
CA PRO A 123 5.05 -2.26 -24.83
C PRO A 123 3.55 -2.58 -24.96
N ARG A 124 2.84 -2.83 -23.85
CA ARG A 124 1.41 -3.15 -23.82
C ARG A 124 0.52 -2.00 -24.30
N HIS A 125 1.00 -0.76 -24.26
CA HIS A 125 0.22 0.42 -24.67
C HIS A 125 0.61 0.99 -26.04
N GLY A 126 1.59 0.41 -26.73
CA GLY A 126 2.10 0.97 -27.99
C GLY A 126 2.69 2.38 -27.85
N LEU A 127 3.50 2.80 -28.82
CA LEU A 127 4.14 4.12 -28.81
C LEU A 127 3.13 5.28 -28.90
N ALA A 128 2.00 5.07 -29.56
CA ALA A 128 0.98 6.10 -29.79
C ALA A 128 0.22 6.54 -28.52
N SER A 129 0.22 5.73 -27.46
CA SER A 129 -0.56 6.01 -26.24
C SER A 129 0.16 6.91 -25.23
N LEU A 130 1.46 7.15 -25.42
CA LEU A 130 2.35 7.78 -24.44
C LEU A 130 2.45 9.30 -24.55
N THR A 131 2.11 9.89 -25.69
CA THR A 131 2.40 11.32 -25.95
C THR A 131 1.32 12.26 -25.46
N ASN A 132 0.07 11.81 -25.28
CA ASN A 132 -1.07 12.68 -24.95
C ASN A 132 -1.97 12.18 -23.80
N THR A 133 -1.69 11.02 -23.18
CA THR A 133 -2.57 10.52 -22.10
C THR A 133 -2.08 10.97 -20.73
N PRO A 134 -2.88 11.72 -19.94
CA PRO A 134 -2.55 12.01 -18.55
C PRO A 134 -2.40 10.72 -17.74
N ILE A 135 -1.26 10.58 -17.07
CA ILE A 135 -1.07 9.52 -16.08
C ILE A 135 -1.94 9.89 -14.87
N PRO A 136 -2.87 9.02 -14.43
CA PRO A 136 -3.89 9.36 -13.43
C PRO A 136 -3.33 9.49 -12.02
N TYR A 137 -2.03 9.23 -11.84
CA TYR A 137 -1.36 9.27 -10.57
C TYR A 137 0.03 9.86 -10.75
N THR A 138 0.24 10.96 -10.03
CA THR A 138 1.54 11.60 -9.86
C THR A 138 1.81 11.65 -8.37
N MET A 139 2.97 11.13 -7.97
CA MET A 139 3.38 11.14 -6.57
C MET A 139 3.70 12.57 -6.13
N ALA A 140 3.11 12.99 -5.02
CA ALA A 140 3.43 14.30 -4.43
C ALA A 140 4.84 14.31 -3.83
N ALA A 141 5.53 15.45 -3.87
CA ALA A 141 6.90 15.57 -3.33
C ALA A 141 6.99 15.18 -1.85
N GLN A 142 5.98 15.54 -1.05
CA GLN A 142 5.90 15.19 0.38
C GLN A 142 5.69 13.69 0.61
N GLU A 143 4.93 13.02 -0.26
CA GLU A 143 4.81 11.57 -0.25
C GLU A 143 6.15 10.92 -0.58
N SER A 144 6.81 11.36 -1.66
CA SER A 144 8.11 10.82 -2.06
C SER A 144 9.15 10.97 -0.94
N ALA A 145 9.22 12.14 -0.31
CA ALA A 145 10.12 12.37 0.83
C ALA A 145 9.82 11.44 2.02
N GLY A 146 8.55 11.30 2.41
CA GLY A 146 8.17 10.39 3.49
C GLY A 146 8.46 8.92 3.17
N MET A 147 8.21 8.51 1.93
CA MET A 147 8.52 7.15 1.45
C MET A 147 10.03 6.88 1.39
N MET A 148 10.84 7.89 1.06
CA MET A 148 12.29 7.79 1.11
C MET A 148 12.78 7.59 2.55
N GLU A 149 12.23 8.34 3.51
CA GLU A 149 12.55 8.15 4.93
C GLU A 149 12.24 6.73 5.40
N ILE A 150 11.10 6.18 4.98
CA ILE A 150 10.74 4.78 5.26
C ILE A 150 11.74 3.81 4.63
N TYR A 151 12.17 4.07 3.39
CA TYR A 151 13.15 3.22 2.72
C TYR A 151 14.51 3.25 3.42
N GLN A 152 14.99 4.43 3.83
CA GLN A 152 16.23 4.58 4.58
C GLN A 152 16.16 3.86 5.93
N ASN A 153 15.01 3.96 6.61
CA ASN A 153 14.75 3.32 7.90
C ASN A 153 14.10 1.93 7.79
N ARG A 154 14.12 1.28 6.61
CA ARG A 154 13.33 0.07 6.32
C ARG A 154 13.62 -1.12 7.24
N ARG A 155 14.78 -1.11 7.90
CA ARG A 155 15.24 -2.14 8.85
C ARG A 155 14.82 -1.87 10.30
N VAL A 156 14.37 -0.66 10.61
CA VAL A 156 13.97 -0.26 11.96
C VAL A 156 12.51 -0.63 12.16
N GLN A 157 12.23 -1.55 13.07
CA GLN A 157 10.84 -1.84 13.44
C GLN A 157 10.28 -0.73 14.34
N PRO A 158 9.05 -0.25 14.10
CA PRO A 158 8.40 0.66 15.04
C PRO A 158 8.23 -0.04 16.39
N GLN A 159 8.86 0.49 17.43
CA GLN A 159 8.62 0.04 18.81
C GLN A 159 7.14 0.26 19.15
N PRO A 160 6.45 -0.73 19.76
CA PRO A 160 5.11 -0.50 20.26
C PRO A 160 5.17 0.63 21.29
N ARG A 161 4.39 1.70 21.08
CA ARG A 161 4.25 2.74 22.10
C ARG A 161 3.59 2.08 23.31
N ASN A 162 4.25 2.13 24.46
CA ASN A 162 3.59 1.97 25.74
C ASN A 162 2.48 3.03 25.80
N ILE A 163 1.24 2.62 25.55
CA ILE A 163 0.08 3.45 25.87
C ILE A 163 0.11 3.55 27.38
N LYS A 164 0.58 4.68 27.93
CA LYS A 164 0.28 5.02 29.32
C LYS A 164 -1.23 4.99 29.43
N GLN A 165 -1.78 4.00 30.13
CA GLN A 165 -3.17 4.03 30.55
C GLN A 165 -3.35 5.38 31.23
N LYS A 166 -4.26 6.22 30.72
CA LYS A 166 -4.74 7.35 31.49
C LYS A 166 -5.40 6.75 32.73
N SER A 167 -4.69 6.77 33.85
CA SER A 167 -5.29 6.59 35.17
C SER A 167 -6.42 7.63 35.27
N GLN A 168 -7.67 7.18 35.15
CA GLN A 168 -8.80 8.01 35.53
C GLN A 168 -8.60 8.39 37.00
N PRO A 169 -8.71 9.68 37.38
CA PRO A 169 -8.81 10.04 38.79
C PRO A 169 -10.07 9.37 39.35
N PRO A 170 -10.02 8.79 40.56
CA PRO A 170 -11.20 8.20 41.16
C PRO A 170 -12.29 9.27 41.33
N LEU A 171 -13.49 8.96 40.84
CA LEU A 171 -14.71 9.72 41.11
C LEU A 171 -14.97 9.68 42.62
N ILE A 172 -14.76 10.81 43.29
CA ILE A 172 -15.21 11.00 44.67
C ILE A 172 -16.72 11.30 44.59
N THR A 173 -17.54 10.28 44.79
CA THR A 173 -18.96 10.47 45.13
C THR A 173 -19.02 10.85 46.61
N SER A 174 -19.27 12.12 46.91
CA SER A 174 -19.62 12.56 48.25
C SER A 174 -21.10 12.28 48.48
N ASP A 175 -21.41 11.16 49.12
CA ASP A 175 -22.70 10.98 49.77
C ASP A 175 -22.85 11.99 50.90
N ARG A 176 -23.87 12.85 50.83
CA ARG A 176 -24.40 13.58 51.99
C ARG A 176 -25.90 13.33 52.09
N HIS A 177 -26.24 12.41 52.98
CA HIS A 177 -27.54 12.33 53.63
C HIS A 177 -27.56 13.25 54.85
N SER A 178 -28.47 14.21 54.89
CA SER A 178 -29.31 14.60 56.03
C SER A 178 -30.36 15.59 55.54
#